data_AF-A0AAE1L4A8-F1
#
_entry.id   AF-A0AAE1L4A8-F1
#
_cell.length_a   1.000
_cell.length_b   1.000
_cell.length_c   1.000
_cell.angle_alpha   90.00
_cell.angle_beta   90.00
_cell.angle_gamma   90.00
#
_symmetry.space_group_name_H-M   'P 1'
#
loop_
_entity.id
_entity.type
_entity.pdbx_description
1 polymer ?
#
loop_
_entity_poly.entity_id
_entity_poly.type
_entity_poly.pdbx_seq_one_letter_code
_entity_poly.pdbx_strand_id
1 'polypeptide(L)'
;MGDISQLANLLIQQTALSTRREERMVAMMECLLSLGGVASTSSDHRPASNETPPKLNPASTPAPFLTSSASLRDFTAWKMKFDGYMLLTHADKLPQKEQRAILLSLLDEDWDKVNSNASTPNFATTWFVAPVKTMLECKTLTLEKEMHLQNGRQRVCQRQLQQGGENVDTTNINNM
;
A
#
# COMPACT_ATOMS: atom_id res chain seq x y z
N MET A 1 20.80 30.33 -15.86
CA MET A 1 20.62 30.72 -14.43
C MET A 1 19.15 30.69 -13.97
N GLY A 2 18.17 30.27 -14.78
CA GLY A 2 16.75 30.23 -14.35
C GLY A 2 16.32 28.92 -13.68
N ASP A 3 16.94 27.79 -14.04
CA ASP A 3 16.43 26.46 -13.68
C ASP A 3 16.64 26.09 -12.21
N ILE A 4 17.74 26.56 -11.60
CA ILE A 4 18.05 26.33 -10.18
C ILE A 4 17.05 27.08 -9.28
N SER A 5 16.69 28.30 -9.65
CA SER A 5 15.70 29.10 -8.91
C SER A 5 14.29 28.52 -9.04
N GLN A 6 13.94 27.95 -10.19
CA GLN A 6 12.67 27.24 -10.38
C GLN A 6 12.60 25.96 -9.55
N LEU A 7 13.69 25.18 -9.53
CA LEU A 7 13.78 23.98 -8.68
C LEU A 7 13.68 24.32 -7.19
N ALA A 8 14.36 25.38 -6.75
CA ALA A 8 14.27 25.85 -5.37
C ALA A 8 12.83 26.23 -4.99
N ASN A 9 12.12 26.94 -5.87
CA ASN A 9 10.72 27.30 -5.65
C ASN A 9 9.80 26.07 -5.59
N LEU A 10 10.03 25.06 -6.44
CA LEU A 10 9.28 23.80 -6.42
C LEU A 10 9.52 23.01 -5.13
N LEU A 11 10.77 22.94 -4.65
CA LEU A 11 11.10 22.26 -3.40
C LEU A 11 10.46 22.96 -2.19
N ILE A 12 10.47 24.30 -2.17
CA ILE A 12 9.79 25.09 -1.13
C ILE A 12 8.29 24.82 -1.17
N GLN A 13 7.69 24.82 -2.36
CA GLN A 13 6.26 24.56 -2.54
C GLN A 13 5.89 23.13 -2.12
N GLN A 14 6.70 22.14 -2.47
CA GLN A 14 6.49 20.75 -2.08
C GLN A 14 6.61 20.56 -0.55
N THR A 15 7.55 21.26 0.09
CA THR A 15 7.72 21.21 1.55
C THR A 15 6.49 21.79 2.25
N ALA A 16 6.00 22.95 1.80
CA ALA A 16 4.80 23.57 2.34
C ALA A 16 3.55 22.69 2.18
N LEU A 17 3.40 22.04 1.01
CA LEU A 17 2.31 21.09 0.77
C LEU A 17 2.44 19.83 1.65
N SER A 18 3.66 19.34 1.88
CA SER A 18 3.92 18.20 2.75
C SER A 18 3.57 18.50 4.20
N THR A 19 4.00 19.65 4.73
CA THR A 19 3.69 20.08 6.10
C THR A 19 2.19 20.20 6.30
N ARG A 20 1.46 20.82 5.36
CA ARG A 20 0.00 20.97 5.44
C ARG A 20 -0.75 19.63 5.45
N ARG A 21 -0.23 18.64 4.72
CA ARG A 21 -0.79 17.27 4.73
C ARG A 21 -0.58 16.61 6.09
N GLU A 22 0.60 16.77 6.68
CA GLU A 22 0.96 16.23 7.99
C GLU A 22 0.13 16.86 9.12
N GLU A 23 -0.03 18.19 9.12
CA GLU A 23 -0.90 18.90 10.08
C GLU A 23 -2.35 18.40 10.04
N ARG A 24 -2.92 18.18 8.83
CA ARG A 24 -4.27 17.62 8.70
C ARG A 24 -4.36 16.19 9.22
N MET A 25 -3.33 15.38 9.05
CA MET A 25 -3.28 14.00 9.54
C MET A 25 -3.21 13.97 11.07
N VAL A 26 -2.38 14.83 11.67
CA VAL A 26 -2.27 14.97 13.13
C VAL A 26 -3.61 15.42 13.72
N ALA A 27 -4.26 16.43 13.13
CA ALA A 27 -5.57 16.88 13.58
C ALA A 27 -6.64 15.78 13.52
N MET A 28 -6.62 14.93 12.48
CA MET A 28 -7.52 13.77 12.39
C MET A 28 -7.23 12.72 13.46
N MET A 29 -5.95 12.44 13.76
CA MET A 29 -5.57 11.52 14.85
C MET A 29 -5.96 12.05 16.23
N GLU A 30 -5.79 13.35 16.47
CA GLU A 30 -6.18 14.01 17.72
C GLU A 30 -7.70 13.93 17.95
N CYS A 31 -8.50 14.15 16.92
CA CYS A 31 -9.96 13.94 16.97
C CYS A 31 -10.32 12.49 17.32
N LEU A 32 -9.64 11.49 16.72
CA LEU A 32 -9.90 10.08 17.01
C LEU A 32 -9.54 9.70 18.45
N LEU A 33 -8.44 10.23 18.98
CA LEU A 33 -8.03 10.01 20.37
C LEU A 33 -8.98 10.70 21.36
N SER A 34 -9.49 11.88 21.00
CA SER A 34 -10.44 12.62 21.84
C SER A 34 -11.85 12.02 21.84
N LEU A 35 -12.23 11.23 20.83
CA LEU A 35 -13.52 10.51 20.78
C LEU A 35 -13.49 9.14 21.48
N GLY A 36 -12.32 8.60 21.81
CA GLY A 36 -12.14 7.25 22.37
C GLY A 36 -12.49 7.07 23.86
N GLY A 37 -13.13 8.06 24.50
CA GLY A 37 -13.30 8.14 25.95
C GLY A 37 -14.74 8.05 26.45
N VAL A 38 -15.60 7.16 25.94
CA VAL A 38 -16.86 6.78 26.64
C VAL A 38 -17.39 5.43 26.12
N ALA A 39 -17.16 4.36 26.89
CA ALA A 39 -18.07 3.22 27.00
C ALA A 39 -17.68 2.42 28.25
N SER A 40 -18.32 2.79 29.37
CA SER A 40 -18.22 2.14 30.67
C SER A 40 -18.60 0.67 30.62
N THR A 41 -17.85 -0.10 31.40
CA THR A 41 -18.13 -1.46 31.85
C THR A 41 -19.39 -1.51 32.72
N SER A 42 -20.35 -2.38 32.42
CA SER A 42 -21.29 -2.89 33.42
C SER A 42 -21.52 -4.39 33.27
N SER A 43 -21.40 -5.08 34.41
CA SER A 43 -21.49 -6.51 34.69
C SER A 43 -22.87 -7.12 34.41
N ASP A 44 -22.97 -8.39 33.98
CA ASP A 44 -23.51 -9.53 34.78
C ASP A 44 -23.86 -10.81 33.99
N HIS A 45 -23.37 -11.95 34.52
CA HIS A 45 -23.88 -13.35 34.64
C HIS A 45 -24.61 -14.14 33.49
N ARG A 46 -23.88 -15.11 32.87
CA ARG A 46 -24.02 -16.61 32.72
C ARG A 46 -25.43 -17.31 32.60
N PRO A 47 -25.63 -18.56 32.03
CA PRO A 47 -24.90 -19.43 31.06
C PRO A 47 -25.72 -20.00 29.84
N ALA A 48 -24.97 -20.56 28.87
CA ALA A 48 -25.23 -21.74 28.00
C ALA A 48 -26.54 -21.89 27.18
N SER A 49 -26.42 -21.84 25.85
CA SER A 49 -27.13 -22.75 24.93
C SER A 49 -26.46 -22.75 23.54
N ASN A 50 -26.65 -23.82 22.79
CA ASN A 50 -26.00 -24.14 21.52
C ASN A 50 -26.17 -23.03 20.45
N GLU A 51 -25.13 -22.24 20.18
CA GLU A 51 -25.17 -21.23 19.13
C GLU A 51 -24.10 -21.51 18.07
N THR A 52 -24.61 -21.80 16.86
CA THR A 52 -23.92 -21.55 15.59
C THR A 52 -23.13 -20.24 15.69
N PRO A 53 -21.84 -20.20 15.27
CA PRO A 53 -21.01 -19.01 15.47
C PRO A 53 -21.73 -17.75 15.00
N PRO A 54 -21.71 -16.67 15.80
CA PRO A 54 -22.45 -15.45 15.50
C PRO A 54 -21.99 -14.91 14.15
N LYS A 55 -22.90 -14.96 13.17
CA LYS A 55 -22.70 -14.37 11.86
C LYS A 55 -22.69 -12.86 12.07
N LEU A 56 -21.49 -12.28 12.19
CA LEU A 56 -21.35 -10.83 12.34
C LEU A 56 -22.05 -10.16 11.16
N ASN A 57 -22.95 -9.22 11.45
CA ASN A 57 -23.65 -8.49 10.41
C ASN A 57 -22.61 -7.85 9.48
N PRO A 58 -22.66 -8.12 8.16
CA PRO A 58 -21.66 -7.62 7.20
C PRO A 58 -21.62 -6.08 7.16
N ALA A 59 -22.72 -5.42 7.54
CA ALA A 59 -22.79 -3.96 7.67
C ALA A 59 -21.91 -3.37 8.78
N SER A 60 -21.48 -4.18 9.75
CA SER A 60 -20.67 -3.73 10.89
C SER A 60 -19.17 -4.04 10.72
N THR A 61 -18.79 -4.76 9.66
CA THR A 61 -17.38 -5.08 9.39
C THR A 61 -16.86 -4.13 8.33
N PRO A 62 -15.99 -3.15 8.67
CA PRO A 62 -15.46 -2.23 7.68
C PRO A 62 -14.66 -3.01 6.63
N ALA A 63 -15.06 -2.87 5.38
CA ALA A 63 -14.43 -3.57 4.27
C ALA A 63 -13.03 -2.99 4.00
N PRO A 64 -11.98 -3.82 3.89
CA PRO A 64 -10.63 -3.33 3.71
C PRO A 64 -10.42 -2.87 2.26
N PHE A 65 -10.37 -1.57 2.03
CA PHE A 65 -10.08 -0.99 0.72
C PHE A 65 -8.56 -0.81 0.50
N LEU A 66 -8.10 -1.04 -0.73
CA LEU A 66 -6.70 -0.83 -1.12
C LEU A 66 -6.56 0.11 -2.31
N THR A 67 -5.77 1.16 -2.12
CA THR A 67 -5.44 2.16 -3.15
C THR A 67 -4.39 1.65 -4.13
N SER A 68 -4.44 2.12 -5.38
CA SER A 68 -3.46 1.80 -6.43
C SER A 68 -2.00 2.16 -6.09
N SER A 69 -1.78 3.17 -5.25
CA SER A 69 -0.45 3.62 -4.80
C SER A 69 0.12 2.87 -3.59
N ALA A 70 -0.50 1.76 -3.18
CA ALA A 70 -0.08 1.01 -2.00
C ALA A 70 1.33 0.42 -2.14
N SER A 71 2.16 0.55 -1.10
CA SER A 71 3.47 -0.11 -1.04
C SER A 71 3.33 -1.61 -0.80
N LEU A 72 4.43 -2.37 -0.95
CA LEU A 72 4.47 -3.79 -0.58
C LEU A 72 4.01 -4.01 0.87
N ARG A 73 4.43 -3.14 1.80
CA ARG A 73 4.05 -3.21 3.22
C ARG A 73 2.55 -3.01 3.41
N ASP A 74 1.98 -2.02 2.72
CA ASP A 74 0.55 -1.72 2.79
C ASP A 74 -0.27 -2.86 2.21
N PHE A 75 0.20 -3.46 1.11
CA PHE A 75 -0.41 -4.64 0.51
C PHE A 75 -0.39 -5.85 1.45
N THR A 76 0.73 -6.14 2.12
CA THR A 76 0.82 -7.25 3.08
C THR A 76 -0.14 -7.05 4.26
N ALA A 77 -0.20 -5.84 4.81
CA ALA A 77 -1.12 -5.51 5.91
C ALA A 77 -2.59 -5.60 5.46
N TRP A 78 -2.90 -5.13 4.25
CA TRP A 78 -4.23 -5.24 3.67
C TRP A 78 -4.62 -6.70 3.42
N LYS A 79 -3.71 -7.55 2.93
CA LYS A 79 -3.98 -8.97 2.68
C LYS A 79 -4.42 -9.69 3.97
N MET A 80 -3.77 -9.41 5.10
CA MET A 80 -4.19 -9.96 6.40
C MET A 80 -5.61 -9.50 6.79
N LYS A 81 -5.95 -8.23 6.53
CA LYS A 81 -7.30 -7.71 6.77
C LYS A 81 -8.32 -8.33 5.82
N PHE A 82 -7.96 -8.53 4.56
CA PHE A 82 -8.78 -9.18 3.55
C PHE A 82 -9.08 -10.64 3.93
N ASP A 83 -8.07 -11.40 4.38
CA ASP A 83 -8.27 -12.78 4.86
C ASP A 83 -9.24 -12.83 6.05
N GLY A 84 -9.11 -11.91 7.00
CA GLY A 84 -10.05 -11.75 8.11
C GLY A 84 -11.46 -11.37 7.65
N TYR A 85 -11.58 -10.43 6.70
CA TYR A 85 -12.85 -10.03 6.10
C TYR A 85 -13.54 -11.20 5.39
N MET A 86 -12.80 -11.97 4.59
CA MET A 86 -13.31 -13.15 3.89
C MET A 86 -13.84 -14.20 4.88
N LEU A 87 -13.10 -14.45 5.96
CA LEU A 87 -13.51 -15.38 7.01
C LEU A 87 -14.79 -14.93 7.73
N LEU A 88 -14.86 -13.65 8.12
CA LEU A 88 -15.99 -13.08 8.86
C LEU A 88 -17.26 -12.97 8.01
N THR A 89 -17.13 -12.64 6.74
CA THR A 89 -18.26 -12.53 5.81
C THR A 89 -18.65 -13.87 5.18
N HIS A 90 -17.84 -14.92 5.41
CA HIS A 90 -17.92 -16.20 4.72
C HIS A 90 -17.84 -16.10 3.19
N ALA A 91 -17.23 -15.02 2.70
CA ALA A 91 -17.01 -14.81 1.27
C ALA A 91 -16.06 -15.87 0.69
N ASP A 92 -15.23 -16.51 1.51
CA ASP A 92 -14.35 -17.62 1.14
C ASP A 92 -15.12 -18.88 0.68
N LYS A 93 -16.39 -19.01 1.04
CA LYS A 93 -17.27 -20.13 0.67
C LYS A 93 -18.08 -19.87 -0.59
N LEU A 94 -18.06 -18.64 -1.12
CA LEU A 94 -18.80 -18.28 -2.32
C LEU A 94 -18.15 -18.86 -3.59
N PRO A 95 -18.89 -18.98 -4.70
CA PRO A 95 -18.32 -19.32 -5.99
C PRO A 95 -17.15 -18.40 -6.36
N GLN A 96 -16.13 -18.94 -7.03
CA GLN A 96 -14.91 -18.20 -7.37
C GLN A 96 -15.18 -16.88 -8.09
N LYS A 97 -16.21 -16.82 -8.95
CA LYS A 97 -16.63 -15.59 -9.65
C LYS A 97 -17.07 -14.49 -8.66
N GLU A 98 -17.78 -14.86 -7.62
CA GLU A 98 -18.26 -13.93 -6.58
C GLU A 98 -17.11 -13.50 -5.67
N GLN A 99 -16.22 -14.41 -5.29
CA GLN A 99 -15.01 -14.06 -4.54
C GLN A 99 -14.16 -13.02 -5.29
N ARG A 100 -14.04 -13.17 -6.61
CA ARG A 100 -13.34 -12.20 -7.46
C ARG A 100 -14.07 -10.85 -7.51
N ALA A 101 -15.40 -10.85 -7.64
CA ALA A 101 -16.16 -9.62 -7.63
C ALA A 101 -15.99 -8.85 -6.30
N ILE A 102 -15.97 -9.58 -5.18
CA ILE A 102 -15.66 -9.01 -3.86
C ILE A 102 -14.25 -8.43 -3.85
N LEU A 103 -13.24 -9.20 -4.27
CA LEU A 103 -11.87 -8.71 -4.37
C LEU A 103 -11.79 -7.41 -5.18
N LEU A 104 -12.37 -7.37 -6.38
CA LEU A 104 -12.35 -6.20 -7.25
C LEU A 104 -13.07 -4.99 -6.64
N SER A 105 -14.15 -5.20 -5.89
CA SER A 105 -14.86 -4.11 -5.20
C SER A 105 -14.06 -3.47 -4.06
N LEU A 106 -13.01 -4.15 -3.58
CA LEU A 106 -12.14 -3.70 -2.49
C LEU A 106 -10.82 -3.10 -3.00
N LEU A 107 -10.64 -3.05 -4.32
CA LEU A 107 -9.47 -2.51 -4.99
C LEU A 107 -9.84 -1.23 -5.73
N ASP A 108 -8.89 -0.30 -5.80
CA ASP A 108 -8.98 0.91 -6.61
C ASP A 108 -8.94 0.60 -8.12
N GLU A 109 -9.56 1.44 -8.95
CA GLU A 109 -9.79 1.14 -10.39
C GLU A 109 -8.49 0.99 -11.20
N ASP A 110 -7.39 1.57 -10.70
CA ASP A 110 -6.08 1.53 -11.34
C ASP A 110 -5.24 0.31 -10.94
N TRP A 111 -5.77 -0.62 -10.14
CA TRP A 111 -5.04 -1.79 -9.67
C TRP A 111 -4.55 -2.70 -10.80
N ASP A 112 -5.34 -2.81 -11.87
CA ASP A 112 -5.03 -3.61 -13.06
C ASP A 112 -3.98 -2.94 -13.96
N LYS A 113 -3.89 -1.60 -13.93
CA LYS A 113 -2.91 -0.83 -14.71
C LYS A 113 -1.49 -0.94 -14.15
N VAL A 114 -1.36 -1.08 -12.82
CA VAL A 114 -0.06 -1.33 -12.15
C VAL A 114 0.53 -2.69 -12.53
N ASN A 115 -0.24 -3.57 -13.18
CA ASN A 115 0.23 -4.88 -13.60
C ASN A 115 0.46 -5.02 -15.11
N SER A 116 -0.01 -4.09 -15.95
CA SER A 116 0.19 -4.16 -17.41
C SER A 116 1.59 -3.73 -17.87
N ASN A 117 2.29 -2.98 -17.01
CA ASN A 117 3.68 -2.54 -17.16
C ASN A 117 4.71 -3.58 -16.66
N ALA A 118 4.29 -4.59 -15.90
CA ALA A 118 5.11 -5.76 -15.65
C ALA A 118 5.09 -6.65 -16.91
N SER A 119 6.24 -6.79 -17.58
CA SER A 119 6.42 -7.55 -18.85
C SER A 119 6.21 -9.07 -18.73
N THR A 120 5.25 -9.54 -17.94
CA THR A 120 4.84 -10.95 -17.85
C THR A 120 3.58 -11.16 -18.70
N PRO A 121 3.74 -11.58 -19.98
CA PRO A 121 2.63 -11.71 -20.94
C PRO A 121 1.56 -12.74 -20.52
N ASN A 122 1.87 -13.64 -19.57
CA ASN A 122 0.91 -14.62 -19.08
C ASN A 122 -0.04 -14.09 -18.00
N PHE A 123 0.23 -12.91 -17.42
CA PHE A 123 -0.52 -12.45 -16.25
C PHE A 123 -1.92 -11.91 -16.57
N ALA A 124 -2.03 -11.07 -17.60
CA ALA A 124 -3.29 -10.44 -17.98
C ALA A 124 -4.38 -11.48 -18.36
N THR A 125 -3.98 -12.58 -18.99
CA THR A 125 -4.90 -13.67 -19.37
C THR A 125 -5.27 -14.58 -18.19
N THR A 126 -4.35 -14.79 -17.23
CA THR A 126 -4.62 -15.66 -16.08
C THR A 126 -5.40 -14.97 -14.97
N TRP A 127 -5.30 -13.65 -14.81
CA TRP A 127 -6.00 -12.87 -13.78
C TRP A 127 -7.52 -13.11 -13.77
N PHE A 128 -8.14 -13.24 -14.94
CA PHE A 128 -9.59 -13.40 -15.05
C PHE A 128 -10.14 -14.79 -14.71
N VAL A 129 -9.30 -15.82 -14.71
CA VAL A 129 -9.68 -17.22 -14.43
C VAL A 129 -8.98 -17.80 -13.19
N ALA A 130 -8.00 -17.09 -12.65
CA ALA A 130 -7.25 -17.47 -11.47
C ALA A 130 -8.10 -17.49 -10.19
N PRO A 131 -7.78 -18.36 -9.22
CA PRO A 131 -8.24 -18.23 -7.83
C PRO A 131 -7.80 -16.91 -7.19
N VAL A 132 -8.60 -16.36 -6.29
CA VAL A 132 -8.27 -15.13 -5.54
C VAL A 132 -6.91 -15.25 -4.84
N LYS A 133 -6.61 -16.42 -4.27
CA LYS A 133 -5.31 -16.69 -3.64
C LYS A 133 -4.12 -16.50 -4.59
N THR A 134 -4.21 -17.06 -5.80
CA THR A 134 -3.11 -16.95 -6.78
C THR A 134 -2.98 -15.52 -7.31
N MET A 135 -4.10 -14.80 -7.48
CA MET A 135 -4.08 -13.37 -7.82
C MET A 135 -3.30 -12.55 -6.78
N LEU A 136 -3.59 -12.78 -5.49
CA LEU A 136 -2.90 -12.10 -4.38
C LEU A 136 -1.41 -12.45 -4.30
N GLU A 137 -1.06 -13.72 -4.50
CA GLU A 137 0.34 -14.18 -4.53
C GLU A 137 1.12 -13.52 -5.67
N CYS A 138 0.57 -13.51 -6.87
CA CYS A 138 1.25 -12.87 -7.98
C CYS A 138 1.41 -11.36 -7.79
N LYS A 139 0.42 -10.67 -7.21
CA LYS A 139 0.56 -9.25 -6.90
C LYS A 139 1.64 -9.00 -5.85
N THR A 140 1.79 -9.90 -4.88
CA THR A 140 2.91 -9.87 -3.92
C THR A 140 4.25 -9.90 -4.66
N LEU A 141 4.42 -10.87 -5.57
CA LEU A 141 5.64 -11.03 -6.35
C LEU A 141 5.94 -9.81 -7.23
N THR A 142 4.93 -9.21 -7.86
CA THR A 142 5.09 -7.99 -8.66
C THR A 142 5.59 -6.83 -7.81
N LEU A 143 5.02 -6.63 -6.61
CA LEU A 143 5.43 -5.56 -5.70
C LEU A 143 6.83 -5.78 -5.13
N GLU A 144 7.20 -7.02 -4.81
CA GLU A 144 8.56 -7.38 -4.40
C GLU A 144 9.58 -7.08 -5.50
N LYS A 145 9.26 -7.44 -6.74
CA LYS A 145 10.09 -7.15 -7.90
C LYS A 145 10.25 -5.64 -8.11
N GLU A 146 9.17 -4.87 -8.03
CA GLU A 146 9.23 -3.40 -8.17
C GLU A 146 10.06 -2.76 -7.06
N MET A 147 9.91 -3.22 -5.82
CA MET A 147 10.74 -2.77 -4.69
C MET A 147 12.23 -3.08 -4.95
N HIS A 148 12.57 -4.26 -5.44
CA HIS A 148 13.96 -4.61 -5.78
C HIS A 148 14.51 -3.75 -6.92
N LEU A 149 13.71 -3.48 -7.95
CA LEU A 149 14.08 -2.58 -9.05
C LEU A 149 14.32 -1.15 -8.56
N GLN A 150 13.44 -0.63 -7.68
CA GLN A 150 13.59 0.69 -7.08
C GLN A 150 14.86 0.79 -6.22
N ASN A 151 15.12 -0.21 -5.37
CA ASN A 151 16.35 -0.28 -4.58
C ASN A 151 17.61 -0.42 -5.46
N GLY A 152 17.50 -1.13 -6.60
CA GLY A 152 18.57 -1.21 -7.60
C GLY A 152 18.88 0.16 -8.21
N ARG A 153 17.84 0.87 -8.67
CA ARG A 153 17.95 2.22 -9.24
C ARG A 153 18.56 3.22 -8.26
N GLN A 154 18.10 3.21 -7.00
CA GLN A 154 18.66 4.07 -5.95
C GLN A 154 20.15 3.82 -5.71
N ARG A 155 20.58 2.55 -5.67
CA ARG A 155 22.00 2.19 -5.51
C ARG A 155 22.87 2.62 -6.69
N VAL A 156 22.32 2.62 -7.91
CA VAL A 156 23.03 3.13 -9.09
C VAL A 156 23.16 4.65 -9.02
N CYS A 157 22.07 5.36 -8.71
CA CYS A 157 22.09 6.83 -8.56
C CYS A 157 23.04 7.27 -7.43
N GLN A 158 23.03 6.57 -6.30
CA GLN A 158 23.90 6.87 -5.16
C GLN A 158 25.39 6.66 -5.52
N ARG A 159 25.72 5.62 -6.29
CA ARG A 159 27.09 5.41 -6.79
C ARG A 159 27.53 6.50 -7.78
N GLN A 160 26.65 6.96 -8.66
CA GLN A 160 26.95 8.04 -9.60
C GLN A 160 27.18 9.37 -8.88
N LEU A 161 26.43 9.67 -7.82
CA LEU A 161 26.64 10.86 -7.00
C LEU A 161 27.98 10.83 -6.22
N GLN A 162 28.41 9.65 -5.78
CA GLN A 162 29.71 9.50 -5.10
C GLN A 162 30.89 9.63 -6.08
N GLN A 163 30.78 9.06 -7.29
CA GLN A 163 31.85 9.12 -8.30
C GLN A 163 31.92 10.48 -9.02
N GLY A 164 30.81 11.24 -9.09
CA GLY A 164 30.79 12.58 -9.67
C GLY A 164 31.46 13.67 -8.82
N GLY A 165 31.80 13.37 -7.56
CA GLY A 165 32.50 14.29 -6.65
C GLY A 165 34.03 14.17 -6.64
N GLU A 166 34.61 13.19 -7.32
CA GLU A 166 36.03 12.82 -7.18
C GLU A 166 36.90 13.16 -8.42
N ASN A 167 36.37 13.94 -9.38
CA ASN A 167 37.06 14.19 -10.66
C ASN A 167 37.28 15.67 -11.01
N VAL A 168 37.34 16.54 -10.00
CA VAL A 168 37.75 17.95 -10.16
C VAL A 168 38.81 18.28 -9.12
N ASP A 169 39.96 17.60 -9.13
CA ASP A 169 41.20 18.12 -8.48
C ASP A 169 42.48 17.33 -8.83
N THR A 170 42.62 16.83 -10.06
CA THR A 170 43.94 16.41 -10.58
C THR A 170 44.22 17.08 -11.91
N THR A 171 44.33 18.39 -11.88
CA THR A 171 45.09 19.12 -12.91
C THR A 171 45.95 20.15 -12.20
N ASN A 172 47.00 19.70 -11.52
CA ASN A 172 48.10 20.61 -11.27
C ASN A 172 49.45 19.90 -11.09
N ILE A 173 50.42 20.47 -11.79
CA ILE A 173 51.88 20.42 -11.61
C ILE A 173 52.59 19.10 -11.92
N ASN A 174 53.12 19.00 -13.15
CA ASN A 174 54.53 18.67 -13.37
C ASN A 174 54.97 19.16 -14.75
N ASN A 175 55.25 20.47 -14.81
CA ASN A 175 56.26 21.01 -15.72
C ASN A 175 57.55 21.13 -14.91
N MET A 176 58.51 20.24 -15.17
CA MET A 176 59.95 20.46 -15.00
C MET A 176 60.70 19.51 -15.92
#